data_AF-A0A9Q0AM34-F1
#
_entry.id   AF-A0A9Q0AM34-F1
#
_cell.length_a   1.000
_cell.length_b   1.000
_cell.length_c   1.000
_cell.angle_alpha   90.00
_cell.angle_beta   90.00
_cell.angle_gamma   90.00
#
_symmetry.space_group_name_H-M   'P 1'
#
loop_
_entity.id
_entity.type
_entity.pdbx_description
1 polymer ?
#
loop_
_entity_poly.entity_id
_entity_poly.type
_entity_poly.pdbx_seq_one_letter_code
_entity_poly.pdbx_strand_id
1 'polypeptide(L)'
;MPLPKPGQQADETKEGSWAPTHQKQDKIPYRQIRASYDSETITVYQAYNEEIASQAVLHQKLNASPLFKPSRMTWIKPSWCWMMYRAGYSYKDRNQARILALKMRQCDFVRLLERAVLTTEWAALAADAGGSGGQLDGPAPAADTEGSAAKPRAAHVKVQWDPERSPNLGRLDHRSIQIGVPPGPLQADWVERWIVGIEDVTERARGLKAALDASPESSWQALLEQGLLLDEREFTVPEELRSVLGMD
;
A
#
# COMPACT_ATOMS: atom_id res chain seq x y z
N MET A 1 -53.45 -10.80 15.76
CA MET A 1 -52.00 -10.88 16.00
C MET A 1 -51.37 -9.56 15.62
N PRO A 2 -50.71 -8.83 16.53
CA PRO A 2 -50.01 -7.61 16.18
C PRO A 2 -48.60 -7.90 15.66
N LEU A 3 -48.18 -7.14 14.65
CA LEU A 3 -46.84 -7.16 14.05
C LEU A 3 -45.78 -6.68 15.07
N PRO A 4 -44.54 -7.25 15.07
CA PRO A 4 -43.49 -6.85 16.00
C PRO A 4 -42.86 -5.50 15.60
N LYS A 5 -42.49 -4.72 16.62
CA LYS A 5 -41.78 -3.44 16.49
C LYS A 5 -40.28 -3.64 16.19
N PRO A 6 -39.62 -2.72 15.46
CA PRO A 6 -38.20 -2.81 15.18
C PRO A 6 -37.39 -2.28 16.39
N GLY A 7 -36.59 -3.16 16.97
CA GLY A 7 -35.71 -2.88 18.09
C GLY A 7 -34.51 -3.81 18.03
N GLN A 8 -33.44 -3.26 17.47
CA GLN A 8 -32.02 -3.63 17.58
C GLN A 8 -31.68 -4.88 18.43
N GLN A 9 -31.23 -5.92 17.74
CA GLN A 9 -30.03 -6.65 18.12
C GLN A 9 -29.28 -6.93 16.83
N ALA A 10 -28.37 -6.02 16.49
CA ALA A 10 -27.34 -6.31 15.50
C ALA A 10 -26.33 -7.21 16.21
N ASP A 11 -26.24 -8.43 15.69
CA ASP A 11 -25.29 -9.47 16.03
C ASP A 11 -23.88 -8.88 16.11
N GLU A 12 -23.24 -9.03 17.27
CA GLU A 12 -21.84 -8.71 17.49
C GLU A 12 -20.99 -9.65 16.62
N THR A 13 -20.69 -9.22 15.39
CA THR A 13 -19.72 -9.91 14.55
C THR A 13 -18.36 -9.84 15.23
N LYS A 14 -17.94 -10.98 15.78
CA LYS A 14 -16.66 -11.25 16.43
C LYS A 14 -15.49 -10.49 15.78
N GLU A 15 -15.12 -9.36 16.38
CA GLU A 15 -13.82 -8.73 16.21
C GLU A 15 -12.76 -9.66 16.83
N GLY A 16 -11.83 -10.18 16.04
CA GLY A 16 -10.66 -10.89 16.61
C GLY A 16 -10.02 -12.04 15.84
N SER A 17 -10.41 -12.34 14.59
CA SER A 17 -9.96 -13.58 13.90
C SER A 17 -8.93 -13.37 12.77
N TRP A 18 -8.22 -12.25 12.71
CA TRP A 18 -7.26 -11.98 11.63
C TRP A 18 -5.82 -11.72 12.08
N ALA A 19 -5.51 -11.90 13.36
CA ALA A 19 -4.13 -11.85 13.83
C ALA A 19 -3.39 -13.14 13.42
N PRO A 20 -2.14 -13.07 12.95
CA PRO A 20 -1.34 -14.27 12.69
C PRO A 20 -1.20 -15.08 13.98
N THR A 21 -1.68 -16.32 14.01
CA THR A 21 -1.41 -17.24 15.12
C THR A 21 0.04 -17.76 15.06
N HIS A 22 0.65 -17.79 16.24
CA HIS A 22 2.01 -18.28 16.58
C HIS A 22 3.16 -17.26 16.60
N GLN A 23 3.16 -16.42 17.63
CA GLN A 23 4.28 -16.18 18.56
C GLN A 23 3.72 -15.45 19.79
N LYS A 24 4.43 -15.45 20.93
CA LYS A 24 4.04 -14.68 22.14
C LYS A 24 3.61 -13.28 21.68
N GLN A 25 2.36 -12.93 21.94
CA GLN A 25 1.67 -11.87 21.21
C GLN A 25 2.10 -10.50 21.74
N ASP A 26 3.29 -10.05 21.34
CA ASP A 26 3.60 -8.63 21.37
C ASP A 26 2.59 -7.97 20.43
N LYS A 27 1.71 -7.14 21.00
CA LYS A 27 0.71 -6.39 20.25
C LYS A 27 1.41 -5.62 19.15
N ILE A 28 0.97 -5.79 17.90
CA ILE A 28 1.53 -5.06 16.74
C ILE A 28 1.51 -3.56 17.08
N PRO A 29 2.65 -2.85 16.99
CA PRO A 29 2.71 -1.41 17.26
C PRO A 29 1.74 -0.64 16.35
N TYR A 30 1.30 0.53 16.82
CA TYR A 30 0.35 1.34 16.06
C TYR A 30 0.86 1.68 14.65
N ARG A 31 2.15 1.98 14.51
CA ARG A 31 2.83 2.21 13.24
C ARG A 31 4.00 1.24 13.12
N GLN A 32 3.90 0.32 12.17
CA GLN A 32 4.94 -0.65 11.85
C GLN A 32 4.94 -0.87 10.34
N ILE A 33 6.11 -0.85 9.70
CA ILE A 33 6.22 -1.29 8.31
C ILE A 33 6.17 -2.82 8.31
N ARG A 34 5.13 -3.39 7.71
CA ARG A 34 5.02 -4.83 7.47
C ARG A 34 5.11 -5.09 5.98
N ALA A 35 5.91 -6.07 5.59
CA ALA A 35 6.16 -6.39 4.20
C ALA A 35 6.61 -7.84 4.04
N SER A 36 6.51 -8.37 2.82
CA SER A 36 7.19 -9.61 2.42
C SER A 36 8.59 -9.28 1.91
N TYR A 37 9.62 -9.88 2.51
CA TYR A 37 11.02 -9.61 2.20
C TYR A 37 11.93 -10.80 2.54
N ASP A 38 13.04 -10.94 1.81
CA ASP A 38 14.09 -11.95 2.03
C ASP A 38 15.38 -11.31 2.58
N SER A 39 16.58 -11.84 2.29
CA SER A 39 17.84 -11.21 2.73
C SER A 39 18.29 -10.03 1.87
N GLU A 40 17.72 -9.86 0.68
CA GLU A 40 18.17 -8.89 -0.33
C GLU A 40 17.06 -7.91 -0.72
N THR A 41 15.83 -8.40 -0.87
CA THR A 41 14.72 -7.64 -1.45
C THR A 41 13.55 -7.50 -0.51
N ILE A 42 12.78 -6.44 -0.72
CA ILE A 42 11.47 -6.18 -0.14
C ILE A 42 10.45 -6.02 -1.28
N THR A 43 9.24 -6.53 -1.07
CA THR A 43 8.14 -6.43 -2.03
C THR A 43 7.26 -5.23 -1.70
N VAL A 44 6.92 -4.46 -2.72
CA VAL A 44 5.89 -3.42 -2.64
C VAL A 44 4.93 -3.53 -3.83
N TYR A 45 3.68 -3.13 -3.62
CA TYR A 45 2.61 -3.33 -4.59
C TYR A 45 2.16 -2.03 -5.24
N GLN A 46 1.82 -2.15 -6.51
CA GLN A 46 1.11 -1.14 -7.30
C GLN A 46 0.04 -1.81 -8.15
N ALA A 47 -0.95 -1.02 -8.58
CA ALA A 47 -1.97 -1.48 -9.53
C ALA A 47 -1.98 -0.61 -10.77
N TYR A 48 -2.16 -1.24 -11.91
CA TYR A 48 -2.14 -0.61 -13.23
C TYR A 48 -3.25 -1.17 -14.12
N ASN A 49 -3.45 -0.54 -15.28
CA ASN A 49 -4.24 -1.12 -16.35
C ASN A 49 -3.50 -2.34 -16.96
N GLU A 50 -4.24 -3.11 -17.76
CA GLU A 50 -3.74 -4.33 -18.39
C GLU A 50 -2.49 -4.12 -19.25
N GLU A 51 -2.47 -3.07 -20.06
CA GLU A 51 -1.36 -2.77 -20.97
C GLU A 51 -0.07 -2.43 -20.22
N ILE A 52 -0.13 -1.55 -19.21
CA ILE A 52 1.06 -1.21 -18.41
C ILE A 52 1.57 -2.44 -17.68
N ALA A 53 0.68 -3.23 -17.08
CA ALA A 53 1.07 -4.40 -16.32
C ALA A 53 1.68 -5.50 -17.20
N SER A 54 1.07 -5.81 -18.34
CA SER A 54 1.56 -6.85 -19.25
C SER A 54 2.94 -6.48 -19.81
N GLN A 55 3.12 -5.23 -20.25
CA GLN A 55 4.42 -4.73 -20.73
C GLN A 55 5.46 -4.71 -19.62
N ALA A 56 5.08 -4.27 -18.41
CA ALA A 56 6.00 -4.22 -17.27
C ALA A 56 6.52 -5.61 -16.88
N VAL A 57 5.65 -6.61 -16.87
CA VAL A 57 6.02 -8.00 -16.56
C VAL A 57 6.85 -8.61 -17.69
N LEU A 58 6.43 -8.43 -18.95
CA LEU A 58 7.14 -8.97 -20.11
C LEU A 58 8.57 -8.45 -20.20
N HIS A 59 8.76 -7.15 -19.97
CA HIS A 59 10.05 -6.47 -20.12
C HIS A 59 10.81 -6.30 -18.80
N GLN A 60 10.22 -6.73 -17.67
CA GLN A 60 10.74 -6.48 -16.32
C GLN A 60 11.08 -4.99 -16.09
N LYS A 61 10.22 -4.09 -16.60
CA LYS A 61 10.45 -2.65 -16.58
C LYS A 61 9.13 -1.86 -16.52
N LEU A 62 8.89 -1.12 -15.44
CA LEU A 62 7.60 -0.46 -15.19
C LEU A 62 7.15 0.52 -16.29
N ASN A 63 8.09 1.22 -16.92
CA ASN A 63 7.83 2.18 -17.99
C ASN A 63 8.00 1.59 -19.40
N ALA A 64 7.89 0.26 -19.55
CA ALA A 64 7.93 -0.38 -20.87
C ALA A 64 6.72 0.03 -21.74
N SER A 65 5.57 0.32 -21.13
CA SER A 65 4.39 0.80 -21.87
C SER A 65 4.44 2.32 -22.07
N PRO A 66 4.06 2.84 -23.25
CA PRO A 66 3.92 4.28 -23.48
C PRO A 66 2.78 4.92 -22.65
N LEU A 67 1.89 4.10 -22.07
CA LEU A 67 0.83 4.58 -21.17
C LEU A 67 1.35 4.90 -19.75
N PHE A 68 2.58 4.49 -19.41
CA PHE A 68 3.19 4.85 -18.14
C PHE A 68 3.56 6.34 -18.13
N LYS A 69 3.05 7.08 -17.14
CA LYS A 69 3.25 8.53 -17.02
C LYS A 69 4.22 8.86 -15.88
N PRO A 70 5.51 9.16 -16.16
CA PRO A 70 6.48 9.53 -15.11
C PRO A 70 6.15 10.88 -14.48
N SER A 71 5.36 11.74 -15.13
CA SER A 71 4.95 13.02 -14.52
C SER A 71 4.08 12.89 -13.27
N ARG A 72 3.57 11.70 -12.93
CA ARG A 72 2.67 11.48 -11.79
C ARG A 72 3.43 11.06 -10.54
N MET A 73 2.87 11.40 -9.37
CA MET A 73 3.27 10.80 -8.10
C MET A 73 3.06 9.28 -8.14
N THR A 74 4.08 8.53 -7.73
CA THR A 74 4.04 7.06 -7.68
C THR A 74 3.77 6.60 -6.24
N TRP A 75 2.66 5.91 -6.00
CA TRP A 75 2.27 5.46 -4.65
C TRP A 75 2.47 3.96 -4.47
N ILE A 76 3.47 3.58 -3.68
CA ILE A 76 3.81 2.18 -3.38
C ILE A 76 3.30 1.77 -1.98
N LYS A 77 2.98 0.49 -1.82
CA LYS A 77 2.42 -0.07 -0.58
C LYS A 77 3.13 -1.39 -0.25
N PRO A 78 3.80 -1.51 0.90
CA PRO A 78 4.39 -2.80 1.31
C PRO A 78 3.35 -3.82 1.79
N SER A 79 2.17 -3.37 2.23
CA SER A 79 1.08 -4.23 2.72
C SER A 79 0.16 -4.74 1.60
N TRP A 80 -0.02 -6.05 1.56
CA TRP A 80 -0.87 -6.79 0.63
C TRP A 80 -2.35 -6.46 0.86
N CYS A 81 -2.82 -6.53 2.10
CA CYS A 81 -4.22 -6.26 2.41
C CYS A 81 -4.57 -4.78 2.21
N TRP A 82 -3.64 -3.86 2.48
CA TRP A 82 -3.80 -2.46 2.11
C TRP A 82 -3.91 -2.28 0.60
N MET A 83 -3.10 -2.99 -0.20
CA MET A 83 -3.23 -2.99 -1.65
C MET A 83 -4.59 -3.56 -2.10
N MET A 84 -5.06 -4.65 -1.49
CA MET A 84 -6.38 -5.24 -1.82
C MET A 84 -7.51 -4.24 -1.57
N TYR A 85 -7.47 -3.51 -0.46
CA TYR A 85 -8.44 -2.46 -0.17
C TYR A 85 -8.41 -1.33 -1.21
N ARG A 86 -7.22 -0.94 -1.66
CA ARG A 86 -7.04 0.16 -2.61
C ARG A 86 -7.54 -0.19 -4.01
N ALA A 87 -7.26 -1.41 -4.49
CA ALA A 87 -7.67 -1.89 -5.82
C ALA A 87 -9.00 -2.67 -5.83
N GLY A 88 -9.60 -2.94 -4.66
CA GLY A 88 -10.76 -3.84 -4.54
C GLY A 88 -10.48 -5.21 -5.13
N TYR A 89 -9.36 -5.84 -4.74
CA TYR A 89 -8.89 -7.12 -5.30
C TYR A 89 -8.74 -7.14 -6.83
N SER A 90 -8.42 -6.00 -7.44
CA SER A 90 -8.37 -5.76 -8.90
C SER A 90 -9.72 -5.47 -9.60
N TYR A 91 -10.84 -5.41 -8.87
CA TYR A 91 -12.16 -5.22 -9.48
C TYR A 91 -12.69 -3.77 -9.42
N LYS A 92 -12.03 -2.87 -8.68
CA LYS A 92 -12.57 -1.53 -8.39
C LYS A 92 -12.51 -0.55 -9.57
N ASP A 93 -11.45 -0.62 -10.37
CA ASP A 93 -11.17 0.35 -11.43
C ASP A 93 -10.39 -0.34 -12.57
N ARG A 94 -10.83 -0.14 -13.82
CA ARG A 94 -10.15 -0.69 -15.01
C ARG A 94 -8.70 -0.23 -15.13
N ASN A 95 -8.38 0.96 -14.61
CA ASN A 95 -7.01 1.49 -14.60
C ASN A 95 -6.14 0.88 -13.47
N GLN A 96 -6.71 0.01 -12.65
CA GLN A 96 -6.07 -0.73 -11.55
C GLN A 96 -6.46 -2.23 -11.63
N ALA A 97 -6.76 -2.72 -12.84
CA ALA A 97 -7.25 -4.07 -13.10
C ALA A 97 -6.19 -5.16 -12.91
N ARG A 98 -4.90 -4.77 -12.85
CA ARG A 98 -3.77 -5.67 -12.59
C ARG A 98 -2.98 -5.19 -11.40
N ILE A 99 -2.57 -6.12 -10.54
CA ILE A 99 -1.76 -5.85 -9.34
C ILE A 99 -0.38 -6.46 -9.53
N LEU A 100 0.65 -5.62 -9.42
CA LEU A 100 2.04 -6.02 -9.55
C LEU A 100 2.71 -6.06 -8.18
N ALA A 101 3.41 -7.16 -7.90
CA ALA A 101 4.40 -7.26 -6.84
C ALA A 101 5.76 -6.82 -7.42
N LEU A 102 6.33 -5.76 -6.85
CA LEU A 102 7.58 -5.17 -7.28
C LEU A 102 8.63 -5.46 -6.23
N LYS A 103 9.64 -6.26 -6.58
CA LYS A 103 10.79 -6.51 -5.72
C LYS A 103 11.81 -5.40 -5.91
N MET A 104 12.27 -4.83 -4.81
CA MET A 104 13.34 -3.85 -4.79
C MET A 104 14.37 -4.20 -3.71
N ARG A 105 15.62 -3.79 -3.88
CA ARG A 105 16.64 -4.02 -2.85
C ARG A 105 16.27 -3.30 -1.57
N GLN A 106 16.47 -3.95 -0.43
CA GLN A 106 16.18 -3.36 0.89
C GLN A 106 16.96 -2.07 1.12
N CYS A 107 18.21 -2.00 0.67
CA CYS A 107 19.02 -0.79 0.79
C CYS A 107 18.43 0.39 -0.02
N ASP A 108 17.82 0.13 -1.18
CA ASP A 108 17.17 1.17 -1.98
C ASP A 108 15.83 1.59 -1.36
N PHE A 109 15.13 0.66 -0.68
CA PHE A 109 13.92 0.99 0.09
C PHE A 109 14.25 1.88 1.30
N VAL A 110 15.32 1.57 2.04
CA VAL A 110 15.81 2.43 3.12
C VAL A 110 16.23 3.80 2.59
N ARG A 111 17.00 3.86 1.49
CA ARG A 111 17.35 5.13 0.82
C ARG A 111 16.12 5.93 0.39
N LEU A 112 15.05 5.28 -0.05
CA LEU A 112 13.80 5.96 -0.36
C LEU A 112 13.20 6.60 0.90
N LEU A 113 13.17 5.88 2.02
CA LEU A 113 12.63 6.35 3.30
C LEU A 113 13.49 7.43 3.96
N GLU A 114 14.80 7.48 3.72
CA GLU A 114 15.68 8.59 4.17
C GLU A 114 15.27 9.95 3.61
N ARG A 115 14.44 9.98 2.55
CA ARG A 115 13.90 11.20 1.94
C ARG A 115 12.46 11.49 2.38
N ALA A 116 11.93 10.73 3.34
CA ALA A 116 10.54 10.80 3.77
C ALA A 116 10.20 12.11 4.49
N VAL A 117 8.98 12.58 4.25
CA VAL A 117 8.29 13.62 5.02
C VAL A 117 6.87 13.14 5.26
N LEU A 118 6.41 13.22 6.50
CA LEU A 118 5.05 12.82 6.85
C LEU A 118 4.04 13.77 6.19
N THR A 119 2.91 13.24 5.69
CA THR A 119 1.90 14.07 5.01
C THR A 119 1.31 15.17 5.90
N THR A 120 1.29 14.97 7.23
CA THR A 120 0.91 16.00 8.21
C THR A 120 1.86 17.20 8.19
N GLU A 121 3.16 16.95 8.01
CA GLU A 121 4.18 17.98 7.90
C GLU A 121 4.21 18.59 6.49
N TRP A 122 3.89 17.79 5.47
CA TRP A 122 3.70 18.29 4.10
C TRP A 122 2.61 19.36 4.01
N ALA A 123 1.48 19.18 4.71
CA ALA A 123 0.41 20.16 4.72
C ALA A 123 0.88 21.51 5.30
N ALA A 124 1.71 21.48 6.35
CA ALA A 124 2.34 22.68 6.91
C ALA A 124 3.36 23.31 5.94
N LEU A 125 4.21 22.51 5.29
CA LEU A 125 5.18 22.96 4.28
C LEU A 125 4.54 23.50 2.99
N ALA A 126 3.32 23.06 2.68
CA ALA A 126 2.51 23.54 1.56
C ALA A 126 1.72 24.80 1.92
N ALA A 127 1.23 24.91 3.16
CA ALA A 127 0.56 26.11 3.67
C ALA A 127 1.52 27.32 3.71
N ASP A 128 2.76 27.12 4.18
CA ASP A 128 3.82 28.14 4.13
C ASP A 128 4.22 28.52 2.69
N ALA A 129 3.92 27.68 1.71
CA ALA A 129 4.17 27.92 0.29
C ALA A 129 2.94 28.44 -0.48
N GLY A 130 1.85 28.78 0.21
CA GLY A 130 0.63 29.33 -0.39
C GLY A 130 -0.30 28.30 -1.04
N GLY A 131 -0.14 27.00 -0.77
CA GLY A 131 -1.03 25.94 -1.23
C GLY A 131 -2.19 25.70 -0.27
N SER A 132 -3.44 25.73 -0.77
CA SER A 132 -4.64 25.46 0.03
C SER A 132 -4.67 24.01 0.54
N GLY A 133 -4.43 23.84 1.84
CA GLY A 133 -4.53 22.57 2.54
C GLY A 133 -6.00 22.16 2.74
N GLY A 134 -6.51 21.30 1.87
CA GLY A 134 -7.75 20.57 2.10
C GLY A 134 -7.51 19.34 2.95
N GLN A 135 -8.23 19.20 4.06
CA GLN A 135 -8.28 17.99 4.88
C GLN A 135 -8.96 16.87 4.07
N LEU A 136 -8.23 15.77 3.81
CA LEU A 136 -8.73 14.63 3.02
C LEU A 136 -8.94 13.41 3.91
N ASP A 137 -10.16 13.26 4.42
CA ASP A 137 -10.66 11.96 4.86
C ASP A 137 -11.12 11.18 3.61
N GLY A 138 -10.33 10.16 3.23
CA GLY A 138 -10.64 9.24 2.13
C GLY A 138 -9.64 9.33 0.95
N PRO A 139 -9.45 8.24 0.19
CA PRO A 139 -8.43 8.20 -0.84
C PRO A 139 -8.84 9.05 -2.04
N ALA A 140 -8.12 10.16 -2.25
CA ALA A 140 -8.21 10.90 -3.49
C ALA A 140 -7.87 9.97 -4.66
N PRO A 141 -8.68 9.93 -5.74
CA PRO A 141 -8.16 9.50 -7.03
C PRO A 141 -6.98 10.42 -7.38
N ALA A 142 -6.02 9.91 -8.13
CA ALA A 142 -4.90 10.71 -8.60
C ALA A 142 -5.44 11.83 -9.50
N ALA A 143 -5.73 12.98 -8.88
CA ALA A 143 -6.23 14.17 -9.53
C ALA A 143 -5.07 14.86 -10.23
N ASP A 144 -5.27 15.13 -11.51
CA ASP A 144 -4.33 15.82 -12.37
C ASP A 144 -4.42 17.32 -12.05
N THR A 145 -3.34 17.90 -11.52
CA THR A 145 -3.22 19.35 -11.38
C THR A 145 -1.86 19.75 -11.95
N GLU A 146 -1.88 20.19 -13.22
CA GLU A 146 -0.75 20.82 -13.88
C GLU A 146 -0.68 22.30 -13.47
N GLY A 147 0.53 22.78 -13.19
CA GLY A 147 0.84 24.21 -13.15
C GLY A 147 1.33 24.73 -11.80
N SER A 148 2.64 24.68 -11.57
CA SER A 148 3.38 25.75 -10.87
C SER A 148 4.89 25.56 -11.06
N ALA A 149 5.53 26.52 -11.71
CA ALA A 149 6.98 26.58 -11.87
C ALA A 149 7.63 27.09 -10.58
N ALA A 150 7.77 26.20 -9.59
CA ALA A 150 8.57 26.45 -8.39
C ALA A 150 9.98 25.85 -8.55
N LYS A 151 11.00 26.53 -8.02
CA LYS A 151 12.39 26.02 -7.93
C LYS A 151 12.39 24.58 -7.39
N PRO A 152 13.29 23.68 -7.86
CA PRO A 152 13.31 22.30 -7.41
C PRO A 152 13.60 22.26 -5.90
N ARG A 153 12.53 22.09 -5.10
CA ARG A 153 12.65 21.61 -3.72
C ARG A 153 13.32 20.24 -3.77
N ALA A 154 14.10 19.90 -2.74
CA ALA A 154 14.53 18.52 -2.56
C ALA A 154 13.31 17.61 -2.72
N ALA A 155 13.42 16.58 -3.55
CA ALA A 155 12.29 15.72 -3.89
C ALA A 155 11.90 14.89 -2.66
N HIS A 156 11.03 15.43 -1.82
CA HIS A 156 10.57 14.78 -0.60
C HIS A 156 9.63 13.61 -0.94
N VAL A 157 9.93 12.46 -0.37
CA VAL A 157 9.08 11.28 -0.43
C VAL A 157 7.93 11.47 0.55
N LYS A 158 6.69 11.38 0.08
CA LYS A 158 5.53 11.55 0.96
C LYS A 158 5.24 10.25 1.69
N VAL A 159 5.15 10.28 3.02
CA VAL A 159 4.74 9.13 3.80
C VAL A 159 3.38 9.38 4.43
N GLN A 160 2.45 8.46 4.19
CA GLN A 160 1.13 8.45 4.79
C GLN A 160 0.94 7.14 5.55
N TRP A 161 0.51 7.24 6.80
CA TRP A 161 0.02 6.09 7.56
C TRP A 161 -1.48 6.01 7.39
N ASP A 162 -1.99 4.93 6.81
CA ASP A 162 -3.42 4.64 6.65
C ASP A 162 -3.84 3.52 7.61
N PRO A 163 -5.13 3.33 7.91
CA PRO A 163 -5.51 2.19 8.74
C PRO A 163 -5.24 0.89 7.97
N GLU A 164 -4.69 -0.13 8.63
CA GLU A 164 -4.49 -1.45 8.03
C GLU A 164 -5.83 -2.18 7.84
N ARG A 165 -5.80 -3.24 7.03
CA ARG A 165 -6.94 -4.03 6.65
C ARG A 165 -6.69 -5.52 6.91
N SER A 166 -7.71 -6.20 7.40
CA SER A 166 -7.77 -7.66 7.35
C SER A 166 -7.98 -8.14 5.90
N PRO A 167 -7.82 -9.44 5.63
CA PRO A 167 -8.06 -10.02 4.31
C PRO A 167 -9.45 -9.71 3.77
N ASN A 168 -10.48 -9.70 4.61
CA ASN A 168 -11.85 -9.32 4.26
C ASN A 168 -12.12 -7.80 4.22
N LEU A 169 -11.06 -6.97 4.24
CA LEU A 169 -11.09 -5.50 4.21
C LEU A 169 -11.70 -4.81 5.44
N GLY A 170 -11.83 -5.53 6.56
CA GLY A 170 -12.12 -4.93 7.87
C GLY A 170 -10.96 -4.07 8.35
N ARG A 171 -11.24 -3.00 9.10
CA ARG A 171 -10.21 -2.10 9.64
C ARG A 171 -9.51 -2.76 10.84
N LEU A 172 -8.19 -2.61 10.94
CA LEU A 172 -7.39 -3.06 12.08
C LEU A 172 -6.91 -1.88 12.93
N ASP A 173 -6.44 -2.18 14.15
CA ASP A 173 -5.99 -1.20 15.15
C ASP A 173 -4.59 -0.61 14.91
N HIS A 174 -3.86 -1.13 13.92
CA HIS A 174 -2.56 -0.62 13.49
C HIS A 174 -2.63 -0.02 12.09
N ARG A 175 -1.52 0.58 11.66
CA ARG A 175 -1.43 1.36 10.42
C ARG A 175 -0.58 0.68 9.38
N SER A 176 -0.94 0.88 8.11
CA SER A 176 -0.12 0.56 6.94
C SER A 176 0.56 1.81 6.43
N ILE A 177 1.80 1.67 5.94
CA ILE A 177 2.50 2.76 5.26
C ILE A 177 2.15 2.80 3.77
N GLN A 178 1.92 4.00 3.26
CA GLN A 178 1.86 4.30 1.83
C GLN A 178 2.91 5.37 1.50
N ILE A 179 3.75 5.11 0.49
CA ILE A 179 4.93 5.91 0.18
C ILE A 179 4.77 6.52 -1.22
N GLY A 180 4.83 7.84 -1.31
CA GLY A 180 4.67 8.64 -2.52
C GLY A 180 6.02 9.10 -3.04
N VAL A 181 6.47 8.52 -4.16
CA VAL A 181 7.69 8.91 -4.87
C VAL A 181 7.35 10.05 -5.85
N PRO A 182 7.87 11.27 -5.65
CA PRO A 182 7.56 12.41 -6.51
C PRO A 182 8.21 12.27 -7.90
N PRO A 183 7.62 12.87 -8.95
CA PRO A 183 8.25 12.91 -10.27
C PRO A 183 9.62 13.59 -10.21
N GLY A 184 10.55 13.12 -11.04
CA GLY A 184 11.92 13.65 -11.11
C GLY A 184 13.00 12.56 -11.00
N PRO A 185 14.25 12.94 -10.64
CA PRO A 185 15.37 12.00 -10.62
C PRO A 185 15.15 10.76 -9.74
N LEU A 186 14.47 10.93 -8.60
CA LEU A 186 14.17 9.84 -7.68
C LEU A 186 13.22 8.81 -8.30
N GLN A 187 12.18 9.26 -9.00
CA GLN A 187 11.28 8.37 -9.71
C GLN A 187 11.97 7.73 -10.93
N ALA A 188 12.87 8.45 -11.60
CA ALA A 188 13.68 7.86 -12.67
C ALA A 188 14.53 6.70 -12.13
N ASP A 189 15.24 6.88 -11.01
CA ASP A 189 15.99 5.80 -10.35
C ASP A 189 15.06 4.66 -9.88
N TRP A 190 13.89 4.99 -9.32
CA TRP A 190 12.86 4.02 -8.93
C TRP A 190 12.48 3.10 -10.10
N VAL A 191 12.10 3.70 -11.24
CA VAL A 191 11.60 2.99 -12.42
C VAL A 191 12.71 2.23 -13.15
N GLU A 192 13.91 2.82 -13.25
CA GLU A 192 14.99 2.31 -14.10
C GLU A 192 15.99 1.40 -13.38
N ARG A 193 16.10 1.49 -12.04
CA ARG A 193 17.23 0.87 -11.31
C ARG A 193 16.86 0.13 -10.05
N TRP A 194 15.85 0.58 -9.31
CA TRP A 194 15.59 0.05 -7.97
C TRP A 194 14.71 -1.19 -7.97
N ILE A 195 13.87 -1.36 -8.99
CA ILE A 195 13.04 -2.54 -9.18
C ILE A 195 13.89 -3.62 -9.84
N VAL A 196 14.04 -4.74 -9.14
CA VAL A 196 14.84 -5.90 -9.58
C VAL A 196 13.97 -7.10 -9.98
N GLY A 197 12.64 -6.99 -9.82
CA GLY A 197 11.71 -8.00 -10.28
C GLY A 197 10.26 -7.50 -10.28
N ILE A 198 9.48 -7.96 -11.25
CA ILE A 198 8.07 -7.60 -11.44
C ILE A 198 7.28 -8.89 -11.65
N GLU A 199 6.35 -9.17 -10.74
CA GLU A 199 5.42 -10.31 -10.82
C GLU A 199 3.99 -9.80 -10.89
N ASP A 200 3.20 -10.35 -11.81
CA ASP A 200 1.75 -10.14 -11.82
C ASP A 200 1.09 -11.08 -10.81
N VAL A 201 0.54 -10.49 -9.74
CA VAL A 201 -0.12 -11.22 -8.64
C VAL A 201 -1.63 -11.03 -8.66
N THR A 202 -2.19 -10.63 -9.81
CA THR A 202 -3.63 -10.39 -9.98
C THR A 202 -4.45 -11.63 -9.67
N GLU A 203 -4.03 -12.81 -10.13
CA GLU A 203 -4.78 -14.05 -9.87
C GLU A 203 -4.72 -14.46 -8.39
N ARG A 204 -3.65 -14.13 -7.66
CA ARG A 204 -3.60 -14.29 -6.20
C ARG A 204 -4.64 -13.41 -5.51
N ALA A 205 -4.76 -12.14 -5.93
CA ALA A 205 -5.74 -11.22 -5.39
C ALA A 205 -7.18 -11.66 -5.65
N ARG A 206 -7.47 -12.13 -6.87
CA ARG A 206 -8.79 -12.65 -7.25
C ARG A 206 -9.10 -13.97 -6.54
N GLY A 207 -8.11 -14.85 -6.40
CA GLY A 207 -8.21 -16.08 -5.61
C GLY A 207 -8.54 -15.80 -4.15
N LEU A 208 -7.90 -14.79 -3.54
CA LEU A 208 -8.22 -14.34 -2.18
C LEU A 208 -9.69 -13.91 -2.07
N LYS A 209 -10.17 -13.10 -3.00
CA LYS A 209 -11.58 -12.67 -3.02
C LYS A 209 -12.53 -13.87 -3.17
N ALA A 210 -12.24 -14.78 -4.09
CA ALA A 210 -13.06 -15.96 -4.33
C ALA A 210 -13.11 -16.89 -3.10
N ALA A 211 -11.97 -17.11 -2.43
CA ALA A 211 -11.91 -17.91 -1.21
C ALA A 211 -12.74 -17.28 -0.07
N LEU A 212 -12.65 -15.96 0.10
CA LEU A 212 -13.44 -15.22 1.10
C LEU A 212 -14.95 -15.21 0.77
N ASP A 213 -15.33 -15.19 -0.51
CA ASP A 213 -16.73 -15.30 -0.91
C ASP A 213 -17.30 -16.69 -0.66
N ALA A 214 -16.50 -17.74 -0.87
CA ALA A 214 -16.89 -19.12 -0.62
C ALA A 214 -16.92 -19.47 0.87
N SER A 215 -16.00 -18.89 1.65
CA SER A 215 -15.83 -19.17 3.09
C SER A 215 -15.41 -17.88 3.83
N PRO A 216 -16.37 -17.00 4.18
CA PRO A 216 -16.11 -15.72 4.85
C PRO A 216 -15.38 -15.84 6.19
N GLU A 217 -15.51 -16.99 6.84
CA GLU A 217 -14.87 -17.37 8.11
C GLU A 217 -13.46 -17.96 7.96
N SER A 218 -12.90 -17.99 6.75
CA SER A 218 -11.53 -18.49 6.51
C SER A 218 -10.53 -17.82 7.44
N SER A 219 -9.68 -18.60 8.10
CA SER A 219 -8.64 -18.04 8.98
C SER A 219 -7.48 -17.46 8.18
N TRP A 220 -6.70 -16.58 8.81
CA TRP A 220 -5.45 -16.07 8.23
C TRP A 220 -4.51 -17.22 7.80
N GLN A 221 -4.31 -18.20 8.70
CA GLN A 221 -3.48 -19.39 8.46
C GLN A 221 -3.94 -20.16 7.23
N ALA A 222 -5.24 -20.43 7.10
CA ALA A 222 -5.77 -21.19 5.97
C ALA A 222 -5.55 -20.47 4.63
N LEU A 223 -5.69 -19.14 4.59
CA LEU A 223 -5.45 -18.36 3.37
C LEU A 223 -3.95 -18.23 3.05
N LEU A 224 -3.08 -18.23 4.08
CA LEU A 224 -1.63 -18.26 3.92
C LEU A 224 -1.16 -19.61 3.36
N GLU A 225 -1.67 -20.72 3.87
CA GLU A 225 -1.39 -22.08 3.36
C GLU A 225 -1.85 -22.27 1.91
N GLN A 226 -2.92 -21.60 1.50
CA GLN A 226 -3.38 -21.56 0.11
C GLN A 226 -2.52 -20.64 -0.80
N GLY A 227 -1.56 -19.90 -0.24
CA GLY A 227 -0.74 -18.93 -0.96
C GLY A 227 -1.51 -17.69 -1.43
N LEU A 228 -2.66 -17.41 -0.82
CA LEU A 228 -3.51 -16.24 -1.11
C LEU A 228 -3.15 -15.02 -0.26
N LEU A 229 -2.55 -15.27 0.91
CA LEU A 229 -1.87 -14.27 1.74
C LEU A 229 -0.35 -14.44 1.65
N LEU A 230 0.35 -13.39 2.07
CA LEU A 230 1.79 -13.35 2.15
C LEU A 230 2.21 -13.24 3.60
N ASP A 231 3.34 -13.88 3.94
CA ASP A 231 3.93 -13.78 5.27
C ASP A 231 4.61 -12.40 5.42
N GLU A 232 3.78 -11.39 5.69
CA GLU A 232 4.23 -10.03 5.93
C GLU A 232 4.62 -9.88 7.38
N ARG A 233 5.91 -9.60 7.60
CA ARG A 233 6.52 -9.43 8.92
C ARG A 233 7.09 -8.02 9.07
N GLU A 234 7.44 -7.63 10.29
CA GLU A 234 8.07 -6.33 10.53
C GLU A 234 9.32 -6.16 9.69
N PHE A 235 9.39 -5.06 8.96
CA PHE A 235 10.60 -4.57 8.31
C PHE A 235 11.24 -3.52 9.21
N THR A 236 12.30 -3.92 9.92
CA THR A 236 13.01 -3.04 10.86
C THR A 236 13.79 -1.98 10.08
N VAL A 237 13.59 -0.72 10.44
CA VAL A 237 14.34 0.42 9.91
C VAL A 237 15.33 0.93 10.97
N PRO A 238 16.43 1.60 10.55
CA PRO A 238 17.31 2.33 11.47
C PRO A 238 16.53 3.26 12.41
N GLU A 239 17.04 3.43 13.64
CA GLU A 239 16.38 4.22 14.70
C GLU A 239 16.08 5.66 14.24
N GLU A 240 17.00 6.26 13.49
CA GLU A 240 16.86 7.61 12.97
C GLU A 240 15.65 7.73 12.02
N LEU A 241 15.34 6.67 11.27
CA LEU A 241 14.15 6.64 10.41
C LEU A 241 12.87 6.40 11.20
N ARG A 242 12.91 5.74 12.36
CA ARG A 242 11.71 5.55 13.19
C ARG A 242 11.11 6.90 13.59
N SER A 243 11.97 7.82 14.03
CA SER A 243 11.55 9.18 14.39
C SER A 243 10.99 9.95 13.18
N VAL A 244 11.68 9.92 12.03
CA VAL A 244 11.21 10.55 10.78
C VAL A 244 9.85 10.01 10.32
N LEU A 245 9.61 8.71 10.53
CA LEU A 245 8.37 8.04 10.14
C LEU A 245 7.31 8.11 11.25
N GLY A 246 7.62 8.70 12.40
CA GLY A 246 6.75 8.77 13.57
C GLY A 246 6.32 7.39 14.07
N MET A 247 7.26 6.44 14.12
CA MET A 247 7.08 5.04 14.54
C MET A 247 7.39 4.80 16.03
N ASP A 248 7.59 5.88 16.78
CA ASP A 248 7.88 5.88 18.22
C ASP A 248 6.61 5.71 19.07
#